data_AF-A0A937NQN5-F1
#
_entry.id   AF-A0A937NQN5-F1
#
_cell.length_a   1.000
_cell.length_b   1.000
_cell.length_c   1.000
_cell.angle_alpha   90.00
_cell.angle_beta   90.00
_cell.angle_gamma   90.00
#
_symmetry.space_group_name_H-M   'P 1'
#
loop_
_entity.id
_entity.type
_entity.pdbx_description
1 polymer ?
#
loop_
_entity_poly.entity_id
_entity_poly.type
_entity_poly.pdbx_seq_one_letter_code
_entity_poly.pdbx_strand_id
1 'polypeptide(L)'
;MKRKRTILIIIVAVVVIIAAVAGVYFATNPAAWRQVQVQLALAETETSDLTASGFIEAEEVTVAPELGGRVVELLADEGDEVEAGQVLARLDATLLEAQIEMAQAALDVAEAGLAQAQAGVRPEQIRQAEAGLAQAEAARDGTYQAWQDLIAIRDNPQELDARIAQVRAQVAAAEAGLAQATALKDAAEIGDDAFQKGMEALAEAQEELEKI
;
A
#
# COMPACT_ATOMS: atom_id res chain seq x y z
N MET A 1 -134.72 77.59 23.98
CA MET A 1 -133.88 76.44 23.56
C MET A 1 -133.14 76.61 22.22
N LYS A 2 -133.24 77.74 21.49
CA LYS A 2 -132.60 77.91 20.15
C LYS A 2 -131.13 78.38 20.17
N ARG A 3 -130.66 79.04 21.25
CA ARG A 3 -129.29 79.59 21.34
C ARG A 3 -128.17 78.54 21.55
N LYS A 4 -128.45 77.41 22.21
CA LYS A 4 -127.45 76.33 22.44
C LYS A 4 -127.06 75.59 21.16
N ARG A 5 -127.99 75.44 20.20
CA ARG A 5 -127.71 74.81 18.89
C ARG A 5 -126.80 75.69 18.02
N THR A 6 -126.98 77.01 18.05
CA THR A 6 -126.12 77.94 17.30
C THR A 6 -124.68 77.95 17.83
N ILE A 7 -124.48 77.89 19.15
CA ILE A 7 -123.13 77.81 19.76
C ILE A 7 -122.43 76.50 19.37
N LEU A 8 -123.16 75.37 19.37
CA LEU A 8 -122.59 74.07 18.96
C LEU A 8 -122.14 74.07 17.49
N ILE A 9 -122.91 74.69 16.59
CA ILE A 9 -122.57 74.82 15.16
C ILE A 9 -121.31 75.68 14.97
N ILE A 10 -121.16 76.76 15.74
CA ILE A 10 -119.97 77.63 15.68
C ILE A 10 -118.73 76.86 16.17
N ILE A 11 -118.83 76.09 17.26
CA ILE A 11 -117.71 75.28 17.76
C ILE A 11 -117.29 74.22 16.74
N VAL A 12 -118.24 73.53 16.13
CA VAL A 12 -117.94 72.53 15.08
C VAL A 12 -117.30 73.20 13.86
N ALA A 13 -117.78 74.36 13.44
CA ALA A 13 -117.17 75.11 12.33
C ALA A 13 -115.73 75.54 12.65
N VAL A 14 -115.46 75.99 13.88
CA VAL A 14 -114.09 76.37 14.31
C VAL A 14 -113.17 75.15 14.36
N VAL A 15 -113.65 74.00 14.85
CA VAL A 15 -112.85 72.75 14.86
C VAL A 15 -112.53 72.28 13.44
N VAL A 16 -113.48 72.39 12.51
CA VAL A 16 -113.26 72.05 11.10
C VAL A 16 -112.25 72.99 10.45
N ILE A 17 -112.28 74.29 10.79
CA ILE A 17 -111.30 75.27 10.30
C ILE A 17 -109.90 74.96 10.86
N ILE A 18 -109.78 74.63 12.15
CA ILE A 18 -108.49 74.27 12.76
C ILE A 18 -107.92 72.98 12.12
N ALA A 19 -108.77 71.98 11.88
CA ALA A 19 -108.36 70.74 11.21
C ALA A 19 -107.93 70.99 9.76
N ALA A 20 -108.61 71.88 9.03
CA ALA A 20 -108.22 72.27 7.69
C ALA A 20 -106.88 73.02 7.67
N VAL A 21 -106.65 73.94 8.61
CA VAL A 21 -105.37 74.67 8.73
C VAL A 21 -104.23 73.73 9.09
N ALA A 22 -104.44 72.78 10.01
CA ALA A 22 -103.44 71.77 10.35
C ALA A 22 -103.15 70.83 9.16
N GLY A 23 -104.18 70.39 8.43
CA GLY A 23 -104.04 69.57 7.23
C GLY A 23 -103.25 70.27 6.12
N VAL A 24 -103.53 71.57 5.90
CA VAL A 24 -102.75 72.38 4.94
C VAL A 24 -101.32 72.56 5.42
N TYR A 25 -101.09 72.88 6.70
CA TYR A 25 -99.74 73.06 7.26
C TYR A 25 -98.88 71.78 7.18
N PHE A 26 -99.47 70.61 7.43
CA PHE A 26 -98.78 69.32 7.27
C PHE A 26 -98.55 68.95 5.80
N ALA A 27 -99.39 69.42 4.87
CA ALA A 27 -99.23 69.18 3.44
C ALA A 27 -98.21 70.13 2.77
N THR A 28 -98.13 71.40 3.18
CA THR A 28 -97.21 72.40 2.60
C THR A 28 -95.84 72.46 3.25
N ASN A 29 -95.61 71.79 4.38
CA ASN A 29 -94.29 71.74 5.01
C ASN A 29 -93.62 70.35 4.95
N PRO A 30 -93.22 69.86 3.76
CA PRO A 30 -92.56 68.57 3.57
C PRO A 30 -91.13 68.48 4.14
N ALA A 31 -90.68 69.51 4.87
CA ALA A 31 -89.41 69.55 5.58
C ALA A 31 -89.46 68.96 7.00
N ALA A 32 -90.65 68.73 7.59
CA ALA A 32 -90.77 68.22 8.96
C ALA A 32 -90.52 66.70 9.11
N TRP A 33 -90.38 65.95 8.02
CA TRP A 33 -90.25 64.48 8.04
C TRP A 33 -89.06 63.94 7.23
N ARG A 34 -88.15 64.82 6.80
CA ARG A 34 -87.04 64.45 5.91
C ARG A 34 -85.68 64.68 6.58
N GLN A 35 -85.26 63.72 7.40
CA GLN A 35 -83.91 63.11 7.41
C GLN A 35 -83.64 62.37 8.74
N VAL A 36 -84.11 61.13 8.83
CA VAL A 36 -83.32 60.07 9.46
C VAL A 36 -83.22 58.96 8.42
N GLN A 37 -82.44 59.19 7.37
CA GLN A 37 -81.96 58.09 6.56
C GLN A 37 -80.78 57.50 7.33
N VAL A 38 -81.06 56.49 8.15
CA VAL A 38 -80.02 55.58 8.61
C VAL A 38 -79.52 54.90 7.34
N GLN A 39 -78.34 55.29 6.88
CA GLN A 39 -77.67 54.61 5.79
C GLN A 39 -77.23 53.26 6.35
N LEU A 40 -78.13 52.27 6.25
CA LEU A 40 -77.80 50.88 6.45
C LEU A 40 -76.87 50.53 5.28
N ALA A 41 -75.57 50.73 5.50
CA ALA A 41 -74.56 50.16 4.63
C ALA A 41 -74.70 48.65 4.75
N LEU A 42 -75.55 48.07 3.90
CA LEU A 42 -75.43 46.67 3.53
C LEU A 42 -73.99 46.55 3.03
N ALA A 43 -73.17 45.80 3.76
CA ALA A 43 -71.86 45.43 3.29
C ALA A 43 -72.06 44.61 2.01
N GLU A 44 -72.15 45.30 0.87
CA GLU A 44 -71.77 44.72 -0.40
C GLU A 44 -70.35 44.24 -0.16
N THR A 45 -70.21 42.91 -0.10
CA THR A 45 -68.90 42.30 -0.15
C THR A 45 -68.45 42.51 -1.57
N GLU A 46 -67.89 43.69 -1.82
CA GLU A 46 -67.02 43.95 -2.95
C GLU A 46 -65.88 42.95 -2.80
N THR A 47 -66.05 41.75 -3.35
CA THR A 47 -64.92 40.92 -3.74
C THR A 47 -64.23 41.67 -4.87
N SER A 48 -63.52 42.72 -4.50
CA SER A 48 -62.52 43.35 -5.35
C SER A 48 -61.47 42.28 -5.57
N ASP A 49 -61.39 41.76 -6.79
CA ASP A 49 -60.33 40.85 -7.19
C ASP A 49 -58.99 41.52 -6.88
N LEU A 50 -58.37 41.11 -5.78
CA LEU A 50 -57.10 41.65 -5.31
C LEU A 50 -56.02 41.25 -6.32
N THR A 51 -55.82 42.10 -7.32
CA THR A 51 -54.77 41.92 -8.31
C THR A 51 -53.47 42.43 -7.70
N ALA A 52 -52.72 41.51 -7.09
CA ALA A 52 -51.39 41.78 -6.56
C ALA A 52 -50.34 41.35 -7.59
N SER A 53 -49.47 42.28 -7.99
CA SER A 53 -48.26 41.96 -8.74
C SER A 53 -47.15 41.61 -7.75
N GLY A 54 -46.68 40.36 -7.79
CA GLY A 54 -45.51 39.90 -7.06
C GLY A 54 -44.53 39.23 -8.01
N PHE A 55 -43.26 39.17 -7.61
CA PHE A 55 -42.27 38.35 -8.31
C PHE A 55 -42.28 36.96 -7.70
N ILE A 56 -42.19 35.95 -8.55
CA ILE A 56 -41.91 34.58 -8.13
C ILE A 56 -40.39 34.41 -8.26
N GLU A 57 -39.74 34.11 -7.14
CA GLU A 57 -38.31 33.83 -7.09
C GLU A 57 -38.10 32.32 -6.96
N ALA A 58 -37.17 31.80 -7.76
CA ALA A 58 -36.70 30.43 -7.66
C ALA A 58 -35.21 30.45 -7.30
N GLU A 59 -34.76 29.46 -6.55
CA GLU A 59 -33.34 29.26 -6.29
C GLU A 59 -32.73 28.55 -7.50
N GLU A 60 -31.82 29.23 -8.19
CA GLU A 60 -31.09 28.67 -9.32
C GLU A 60 -29.73 28.16 -8.87
N VAL A 61 -29.46 26.88 -9.12
CA VAL A 61 -28.18 26.24 -8.82
C VAL A 61 -27.55 25.75 -10.12
N THR A 62 -26.38 26.30 -10.45
CA THR A 62 -25.59 25.81 -11.59
C THR A 62 -24.84 24.55 -11.20
N VAL A 63 -25.17 23.42 -11.80
CA VAL A 63 -24.44 22.16 -11.64
C VAL A 63 -23.31 22.10 -12.66
N ALA A 64 -22.08 21.98 -12.17
CA ALA A 64 -20.89 21.83 -13.00
C ALA A 64 -20.00 20.70 -12.46
N PRO A 65 -19.32 19.94 -13.33
CA PRO A 65 -18.40 18.91 -12.87
C PRO A 65 -17.15 19.54 -12.24
N GLU A 66 -16.67 18.96 -11.14
CA GLU A 66 -15.44 19.41 -10.47
C GLU A 66 -14.19 19.11 -11.29
N LEU A 67 -14.21 18.00 -12.04
CA LEU A 67 -13.14 17.57 -12.91
C LEU A 67 -13.59 17.66 -14.36
N GLY A 68 -12.73 18.20 -15.23
CA GLY A 68 -12.97 18.20 -16.67
C GLY A 68 -12.96 16.76 -17.21
N GLY A 69 -13.91 16.46 -18.10
CA GLY A 69 -14.03 15.13 -18.68
C GLY A 69 -15.06 15.09 -19.81
N ARG A 70 -15.09 13.99 -20.56
CA ARG A 70 -16.12 13.74 -21.57
C ARG A 70 -17.37 13.19 -20.90
N VAL A 71 -18.54 13.73 -21.21
CA VAL A 71 -19.82 13.12 -20.80
C VAL A 71 -20.05 11.85 -21.62
N VAL A 72 -20.22 10.73 -20.93
CA VAL A 72 -20.49 9.41 -21.52
C VAL A 72 -21.99 9.13 -21.53
N GLU A 73 -22.70 9.60 -20.51
CA GLU A 73 -24.12 9.35 -20.31
C GLU A 73 -24.77 10.54 -19.61
N LEU A 74 -25.97 10.91 -20.06
CA LEU A 74 -26.84 11.86 -19.37
C LEU A 74 -28.04 11.06 -18.82
N LEU A 75 -28.34 11.22 -17.54
CA LEU A 75 -29.27 10.38 -16.78
C LEU A 75 -30.56 11.12 -16.38
N ALA A 76 -30.66 12.42 -16.69
CA ALA A 76 -31.83 13.25 -16.46
C ALA A 76 -32.10 14.12 -17.69
N ASP A 77 -33.38 14.26 -18.04
CA ASP A 77 -33.83 15.09 -19.16
C ASP A 77 -34.34 16.46 -18.68
N GLU A 78 -34.50 17.39 -19.63
CA GLU A 78 -35.02 18.72 -19.34
C GLU A 78 -36.46 18.65 -18.82
N GLY A 79 -36.68 19.16 -17.60
CA GLY A 79 -37.99 19.18 -16.95
C GLY A 79 -38.24 18.03 -15.96
N ASP A 80 -37.27 17.12 -15.80
CA ASP A 80 -37.34 16.06 -14.79
C ASP A 80 -37.17 16.64 -13.36
N GLU A 81 -37.95 16.08 -12.43
CA GLU A 81 -37.78 16.35 -11.00
C GLU A 81 -36.63 15.50 -10.47
N VAL A 82 -35.63 16.15 -9.84
CA VAL A 82 -34.40 15.49 -9.37
C VAL A 82 -34.19 15.71 -7.87
N GLU A 83 -33.69 14.68 -7.20
CA GLU A 83 -33.39 14.73 -5.78
C GLU A 83 -31.91 15.05 -5.51
N ALA A 84 -31.62 15.57 -4.31
CA ALA A 84 -30.24 15.83 -3.89
C ALA A 84 -29.43 14.53 -3.84
N GLY A 85 -28.28 14.52 -4.52
CA GLY A 85 -27.40 13.34 -4.63
C GLY A 85 -27.73 12.42 -5.81
N GLN A 86 -28.78 12.72 -6.59
CA GLN A 86 -29.05 12.00 -7.82
C GLN A 86 -27.96 12.24 -8.86
N VAL A 87 -27.50 11.17 -9.51
CA VAL A 87 -26.52 11.27 -10.59
C VAL A 87 -27.21 11.82 -11.84
N LEU A 88 -26.81 13.00 -12.28
CA LEU A 88 -27.37 13.65 -13.46
C LEU A 88 -26.62 13.30 -14.76
N ALA A 89 -25.31 13.07 -14.67
CA ALA A 89 -24.46 12.73 -15.80
C ALA A 89 -23.27 11.86 -15.35
N ARG A 90 -22.80 10.99 -16.24
CA ARG A 90 -21.60 10.17 -16.05
C ARG A 90 -20.48 10.69 -16.95
N LEU A 91 -19.31 10.92 -16.37
CA LEU A 91 -18.11 11.30 -17.10
C LEU A 91 -17.24 10.07 -17.39
N ASP A 92 -16.41 10.16 -18.42
CA ASP A 92 -15.41 9.14 -18.76
C ASP A 92 -14.34 9.08 -17.66
N ALA A 93 -14.29 7.95 -16.96
CA ALA A 93 -13.39 7.71 -15.84
C ALA A 93 -12.24 6.76 -16.19
N THR A 94 -12.10 6.32 -17.45
CA THR A 94 -11.13 5.26 -17.84
C THR A 94 -9.69 5.55 -17.40
N LEU A 95 -9.23 6.80 -17.53
CA LEU A 95 -7.89 7.21 -17.09
C LEU A 95 -7.76 7.22 -15.55
N LEU A 96 -8.82 7.57 -14.83
CA LEU A 96 -8.82 7.57 -13.36
C LEU A 96 -8.87 6.14 -12.83
N GLU A 97 -9.65 5.26 -13.44
CA GLU A 97 -9.71 3.83 -13.14
C GLU A 97 -8.34 3.18 -13.35
N ALA A 98 -7.69 3.43 -14.48
CA ALA A 98 -6.33 2.95 -14.73
C ALA A 98 -5.31 3.46 -13.69
N GLN A 99 -5.45 4.72 -13.24
CA GLN A 99 -4.60 5.26 -12.17
C GLN A 99 -4.87 4.59 -10.82
N ILE A 100 -6.14 4.29 -10.50
CA ILE A 100 -6.52 3.55 -9.30
C ILE A 100 -5.92 2.14 -9.35
N GLU A 101 -6.02 1.43 -10.49
CA GLU A 101 -5.43 0.11 -10.66
C GLU A 101 -3.91 0.12 -10.48
N MET A 102 -3.22 1.11 -11.05
CA MET A 102 -1.77 1.28 -10.85
C MET A 102 -1.42 1.56 -9.39
N ALA A 103 -2.19 2.40 -8.70
CA ALA A 103 -1.99 2.72 -7.29
C ALA A 103 -2.25 1.50 -6.40
N GLN A 104 -3.27 0.70 -6.71
CA GLN A 104 -3.59 -0.54 -6.01
C GLN A 104 -2.46 -1.57 -6.16
N ALA A 105 -1.94 -1.75 -7.37
CA ALA A 105 -0.80 -2.63 -7.61
C ALA A 105 0.47 -2.17 -6.87
N ALA A 106 0.71 -0.86 -6.80
CA ALA A 106 1.81 -0.30 -6.03
C ALA A 106 1.66 -0.55 -4.53
N LEU A 107 0.43 -0.47 -4.01
CA LEU A 107 0.11 -0.82 -2.62
C LEU A 107 0.39 -2.30 -2.35
N ASP A 108 -0.09 -3.21 -3.20
CA ASP A 108 0.11 -4.66 -3.03
C ASP A 108 1.60 -5.03 -3.00
N VAL A 109 2.41 -4.40 -3.86
CA VAL A 109 3.87 -4.56 -3.87
C VAL A 109 4.50 -4.04 -2.57
N ALA A 110 4.05 -2.89 -2.08
CA ALA A 110 4.55 -2.33 -0.83
C ALA A 110 4.17 -3.19 0.39
N GLU A 111 2.96 -3.72 0.44
CA GLU A 111 2.49 -4.63 1.48
C GLU A 111 3.25 -5.96 1.45
N ALA A 112 3.48 -6.53 0.27
CA ALA A 112 4.32 -7.71 0.11
C ALA A 112 5.76 -7.45 0.57
N GLY A 113 6.31 -6.27 0.26
CA GLY A 113 7.62 -5.84 0.73
C GLY A 113 7.68 -5.70 2.26
N LEU A 114 6.64 -5.13 2.87
CA LEU A 114 6.52 -5.01 4.32
C LEU A 114 6.42 -6.39 4.98
N ALA A 115 5.60 -7.30 4.45
CA ALA A 115 5.47 -8.66 4.94
C ALA A 115 6.81 -9.41 4.85
N GLN A 116 7.54 -9.26 3.75
CA GLN A 116 8.88 -9.85 3.60
C GLN A 116 9.88 -9.26 4.61
N ALA A 117 9.82 -7.95 4.88
CA ALA A 117 10.68 -7.31 5.87
C ALA A 117 10.35 -7.74 7.31
N GLN A 118 9.06 -7.87 7.64
CA GLN A 118 8.57 -8.32 8.95
C GLN A 118 8.83 -9.81 9.21
N ALA A 119 8.75 -10.64 8.17
CA ALA A 119 9.08 -12.07 8.26
C ALA A 119 10.54 -12.30 8.70
N GLY A 120 11.41 -11.29 8.56
CA GLY A 120 12.76 -11.29 9.09
C GLY A 120 13.62 -12.41 8.50
N VAL A 121 14.41 -13.07 9.35
CA VAL A 121 15.29 -14.16 8.93
C VAL A 121 14.46 -15.43 8.74
N ARG A 122 14.48 -15.97 7.53
CA ARG A 122 13.76 -17.21 7.19
C ARG A 122 14.31 -18.39 8.00
N PRO A 123 13.46 -19.34 8.47
CA PRO A 123 13.92 -20.54 9.18
C PRO A 123 14.96 -21.37 8.43
N GLU A 124 14.94 -21.33 7.10
CA GLU A 124 15.93 -21.98 6.23
C GLU A 124 17.32 -21.36 6.39
N GLN A 125 17.41 -20.03 6.52
CA GLN A 125 18.68 -19.32 6.72
C GLN A 125 19.25 -19.62 8.09
N ILE A 126 18.40 -19.71 9.12
CA ILE A 126 18.80 -20.11 10.47
C ILE A 126 19.36 -21.54 10.44
N ARG A 127 18.63 -22.49 9.86
CA ARG A 127 19.10 -23.89 9.74
C ARG A 127 20.41 -24.01 8.97
N GLN A 128 20.60 -23.22 7.91
CA GLN A 128 21.85 -23.20 7.17
C GLN A 128 23.01 -22.65 8.02
N ALA A 129 22.76 -21.58 8.79
CA ALA A 129 23.74 -21.02 9.71
C ALA A 129 24.09 -21.99 10.84
N GLU A 130 23.10 -22.68 11.42
CA GLU A 130 23.28 -23.72 12.43
C GLU A 130 24.10 -24.90 11.89
N ALA A 131 23.81 -25.36 10.67
CA ALA A 131 24.59 -26.39 10.01
C ALA A 131 26.05 -25.96 9.77
N GLY A 132 26.26 -24.71 9.37
CA GLY A 132 27.60 -24.13 9.23
C GLY A 132 28.36 -24.06 10.56
N LEU A 133 27.68 -23.69 11.64
CA LEU A 133 28.25 -23.70 13.00
C LEU A 133 28.64 -25.11 13.42
N ALA A 134 27.75 -26.09 13.27
CA ALA A 134 28.03 -27.48 13.62
C ALA A 134 29.23 -28.06 12.85
N GLN A 135 29.36 -27.72 11.56
CA GLN A 135 30.52 -28.11 10.76
C GLN A 135 31.82 -27.46 11.26
N ALA A 136 31.78 -26.17 11.59
CA ALA A 136 32.93 -25.46 12.12
C ALA A 136 33.37 -26.01 13.49
N GLU A 137 32.42 -26.36 14.36
CA GLU A 137 32.69 -26.99 15.64
C GLU A 137 33.31 -28.38 15.47
N ALA A 138 32.75 -29.22 14.59
CA ALA A 138 33.31 -30.53 14.29
C ALA A 138 34.74 -30.43 13.72
N ALA A 139 35.01 -29.46 12.86
CA ALA A 139 36.35 -29.21 12.32
C ALA A 139 37.32 -28.73 13.41
N ARG A 140 36.89 -27.82 14.29
CA ARG A 140 37.66 -27.37 15.45
C ARG A 140 38.01 -28.55 16.36
N ASP A 141 37.04 -29.39 16.68
CA ASP A 141 37.26 -30.51 17.59
C ASP A 141 38.19 -31.56 16.96
N GLY A 142 38.03 -31.85 15.67
CA GLY A 142 38.93 -32.74 14.93
C GLY A 142 40.38 -32.22 14.89
N THR A 143 40.57 -30.92 14.66
CA THR A 143 41.90 -30.29 14.67
C THR A 143 42.51 -30.25 16.07
N TYR A 144 41.69 -30.06 17.11
CA TYR A 144 42.14 -30.11 18.50
C TYR A 144 42.60 -31.52 18.91
N GLN A 145 41.86 -32.57 18.51
CA GLN A 145 42.27 -33.96 18.74
C GLN A 145 43.58 -34.26 18.02
N ALA A 146 43.71 -33.91 16.74
CA ALA A 146 44.95 -34.09 15.99
C ALA A 146 46.13 -33.35 16.64
N TRP A 147 45.90 -32.15 17.18
CA TRP A 147 46.92 -31.42 17.93
C TRP A 147 47.34 -32.13 19.22
N GLN A 148 46.39 -32.70 19.97
CA GLN A 148 46.69 -33.51 21.15
C GLN A 148 47.49 -34.76 20.80
N ASP A 149 47.12 -35.46 19.73
CA ASP A 149 47.85 -36.65 19.27
C ASP A 149 49.30 -36.31 18.92
N LEU A 150 49.54 -35.18 18.24
CA LEU A 150 50.89 -34.70 17.93
C LEU A 150 51.70 -34.35 19.19
N ILE A 151 51.07 -33.77 20.20
CA ILE A 151 51.73 -33.54 21.50
C ILE A 151 52.08 -34.87 22.17
N ALA A 152 51.17 -35.85 22.15
CA ALA A 152 51.42 -37.16 22.74
C ALA A 152 52.58 -37.90 22.04
N ILE A 153 52.67 -37.80 20.70
CA ILE A 153 53.80 -38.35 19.92
C ILE A 153 55.10 -37.64 20.28
N ARG A 154 55.08 -36.30 20.40
CA ARG A 154 56.24 -35.52 20.82
C ARG A 154 56.72 -35.94 22.20
N ASP A 155 55.80 -36.15 23.14
CA ASP A 155 56.10 -36.43 24.54
C ASP A 155 56.45 -37.92 24.77
N ASN A 156 56.06 -38.82 23.86
CA ASN A 156 56.43 -40.23 23.88
C ASN A 156 57.12 -40.66 22.57
N PRO A 157 58.41 -40.31 22.37
CA PRO A 157 59.11 -40.46 21.10
C PRO A 157 59.50 -41.90 20.74
N GLN A 158 58.98 -42.93 21.41
CA GLN A 158 59.39 -44.33 21.21
C GLN A 158 59.32 -44.78 19.74
N GLU A 159 58.27 -44.40 19.03
CA GLU A 159 58.11 -44.73 17.61
C GLU A 159 59.10 -43.96 16.73
N LEU A 160 59.36 -42.69 17.07
CA LEU A 160 60.32 -41.84 16.36
C LEU A 160 61.75 -42.38 16.55
N ASP A 161 62.10 -42.75 17.78
CA ASP A 161 63.38 -43.32 18.14
C ASP A 161 63.60 -44.68 17.47
N ALA A 162 62.57 -45.54 17.44
CA ALA A 162 62.62 -46.81 16.73
C ALA A 162 62.84 -46.61 15.22
N ARG A 163 62.17 -45.62 14.62
CA ARG A 163 62.36 -45.28 13.20
C ARG A 163 63.75 -44.72 12.93
N ILE A 164 64.29 -43.89 13.81
CA ILE A 164 65.67 -43.40 13.73
C ILE A 164 66.65 -44.57 13.81
N ALA A 165 66.45 -45.51 14.75
CA ALA A 165 67.28 -46.70 14.88
C ALA A 165 67.23 -47.58 13.62
N GLN A 166 66.06 -47.79 13.04
CA GLN A 166 65.88 -48.52 11.78
C GLN A 166 66.63 -47.86 10.63
N VAL A 167 66.50 -46.54 10.45
CA VAL A 167 67.19 -45.80 9.38
C VAL A 167 68.70 -45.85 9.59
N ARG A 168 69.19 -45.71 10.82
CA ARG A 168 70.62 -45.86 11.14
C ARG A 168 71.14 -47.25 10.78
N ALA A 169 70.38 -48.30 11.07
CA ALA A 169 70.75 -49.66 10.69
C ALA A 169 70.81 -49.84 9.16
N GLN A 170 69.90 -49.21 8.40
CA GLN A 170 69.95 -49.21 6.93
C GLN A 170 71.18 -48.48 6.39
N VAL A 171 71.53 -47.33 6.97
CA VAL A 171 72.76 -46.60 6.61
C VAL A 171 73.99 -47.45 6.87
N ALA A 172 74.10 -48.07 8.05
CA ALA A 172 75.23 -48.95 8.38
C ALA A 172 75.34 -50.15 7.42
N ALA A 173 74.21 -50.74 7.03
CA ALA A 173 74.19 -51.82 6.05
C ALA A 173 74.63 -51.34 4.65
N ALA A 174 74.20 -50.15 4.23
CA ALA A 174 74.61 -49.55 2.96
C ALA A 174 76.10 -49.21 2.94
N GLU A 175 76.64 -48.67 4.04
CA GLU A 175 78.07 -48.41 4.21
C GLU A 175 78.90 -49.69 4.14
N ALA A 176 78.44 -50.76 4.79
CA ALA A 176 79.10 -52.07 4.71
C ALA A 176 79.06 -52.64 3.28
N GLY A 177 77.95 -52.48 2.57
CA GLY A 177 77.84 -52.87 1.16
C GLY A 177 78.77 -52.08 0.25
N LEU A 178 78.91 -50.77 0.48
CA LEU A 178 79.86 -49.93 -0.24
C LEU A 178 81.30 -50.37 0.03
N ALA A 179 81.66 -50.64 1.29
CA ALA A 179 83.00 -51.11 1.65
C ALA A 179 83.33 -52.45 0.95
N GLN A 180 82.38 -53.38 0.87
CA GLN A 180 82.54 -54.63 0.12
C GLN A 180 82.72 -54.38 -1.37
N ALA A 181 81.92 -53.49 -1.97
CA ALA A 181 82.03 -53.17 -3.39
C ALA A 181 83.38 -52.53 -3.72
N THR A 182 83.88 -51.63 -2.87
CA THR A 182 85.21 -51.04 -3.00
C THR A 182 86.30 -52.11 -2.87
N ALA A 183 86.22 -53.00 -1.88
CA ALA A 183 87.19 -54.08 -1.72
C ALA A 183 87.23 -55.04 -2.92
N LEU A 184 86.06 -55.35 -3.53
CA LEU A 184 85.98 -56.17 -4.74
C LEU A 184 86.56 -55.44 -5.95
N LYS A 185 86.32 -54.13 -6.07
CA LYS A 185 86.93 -53.29 -7.12
C LYS A 185 88.45 -53.30 -6.97
N ASP A 186 88.98 -53.04 -5.78
CA ASP A 186 90.42 -53.03 -5.53
C ASP A 186 91.06 -54.40 -5.84
N ALA A 187 90.39 -55.50 -5.48
CA ALA A 187 90.85 -56.85 -5.80
C ALA A 187 90.82 -57.14 -7.32
N ALA A 188 89.81 -56.64 -8.03
CA ALA A 188 89.71 -56.78 -9.49
C ALA A 188 90.80 -55.97 -10.21
N GLU A 189 91.10 -54.75 -9.76
CA GLU A 189 92.19 -53.92 -10.28
C GLU A 189 93.55 -54.61 -10.07
N ILE A 190 93.81 -55.20 -8.89
CA ILE A 190 95.03 -56.00 -8.64
C ILE A 190 95.13 -57.20 -9.59
N GLY A 191 94.01 -57.88 -9.84
CA GLY A 191 93.95 -59.02 -10.76
C GLY A 191 94.24 -58.64 -12.21
N ASP A 192 93.69 -57.51 -12.67
CA ASP A 192 93.91 -56.99 -14.02
C ASP A 192 95.36 -56.55 -14.23
N ASP A 193 95.96 -55.86 -13.25
CA ASP A 193 97.38 -55.49 -13.23
C ASP A 193 98.30 -56.72 -13.30
N ALA A 194 97.96 -57.78 -12.56
CA ALA A 194 98.72 -59.03 -12.57
C ALA A 194 98.58 -59.76 -13.92
N PHE A 195 97.39 -59.72 -14.53
CA PHE A 195 97.15 -60.30 -15.85
C PHE A 195 97.91 -59.55 -16.95
N GLN A 196 97.91 -58.21 -16.94
CA GLN A 196 98.70 -57.40 -17.86
C GLN A 196 100.19 -57.73 -17.78
N LYS A 197 100.77 -57.74 -16.57
CA LYS A 197 102.19 -58.10 -16.37
C LYS A 197 102.52 -59.50 -16.85
N GLY A 198 101.62 -60.46 -16.64
CA GLY A 198 101.78 -61.83 -17.14
C GLY A 198 101.78 -61.91 -18.67
N MET A 199 100.89 -61.15 -19.32
CA MET A 199 100.83 -61.07 -20.78
C MET A 199 102.06 -60.37 -21.38
N GLU A 200 102.56 -59.31 -20.76
CA GLU A 200 103.81 -58.65 -21.15
C GLU A 200 105.00 -59.62 -21.06
N ALA A 201 105.15 -60.34 -19.95
CA ALA A 201 106.22 -61.32 -19.78
C ALA A 201 106.15 -62.48 -20.79
N LEU A 202 104.94 -62.91 -21.17
CA LEU A 202 104.74 -63.90 -22.22
C LEU A 202 105.13 -63.38 -23.60
N ALA A 203 104.79 -62.12 -23.91
CA ALA A 203 105.20 -61.49 -25.15
C ALA A 203 106.73 -61.35 -25.25
N GLU A 204 107.39 -60.95 -24.15
CA GLU A 204 108.86 -60.91 -24.07
C GLU A 204 109.50 -62.28 -24.30
N ALA A 205 108.96 -63.34 -23.67
CA ALA A 205 109.46 -64.70 -23.82
C ALA A 205 109.26 -65.25 -25.25
N GLN A 206 108.18 -64.88 -25.94
CA GLN A 206 107.96 -65.25 -27.34
C GLN A 206 108.94 -64.53 -28.28
N GLU A 207 109.24 -63.25 -28.01
CA GLU A 207 110.21 -62.47 -28.79
C GLU A 207 111.65 -62.99 -28.61
N GLU A 208 112.01 -63.51 -27.43
CA GLU A 208 113.29 -64.18 -27.21
C GLU A 208 113.39 -65.52 -27.96
N LEU A 209 112.31 -66.30 -28.02
CA LEU A 209 112.27 -67.58 -28.75
C LEU A 209 112.39 -67.41 -30.27
N GLU A 210 111.93 -66.30 -30.84
CA GLU A 210 112.06 -65.98 -32.26
C GLU A 210 113.49 -65.52 -32.67
N LYS A 211 114.37 -65.22 -31.71
CA LYS A 211 115.76 -64.77 -31.96
C LYS A 211 116.79 -65.91 -31.95
N ILE A 212 116.36 -67.16 -31.81
CA ILE A 212 117.20 -68.39 -31.86
C ILE A 212 116.98 -69.11 -33.18
#